data_AF-A0A833JAQ6-F1
#
_entry.id   AF-A0A833JAQ6-F1
#
_cell.length_a   1.000
_cell.length_b   1.000
_cell.length_c   1.000
_cell.angle_alpha   90.00
_cell.angle_beta   90.00
_cell.angle_gamma   90.00
#
_symmetry.space_group_name_H-M   'P 1'
#
loop_
_entity.id
_entity.type
_entity.pdbx_description
1 polymer ?
#
loop_
_entity_poly.entity_id
_entity_poly.type
_entity_poly.pdbx_seq_one_letter_code
_entity_poly.pdbx_strand_id
1 'polypeptide(L)'
;MKRLFSLLILFSLLMNTLSCSGNILSSFSSQNYQEQAEIDMQNGNYSSAQTKLEKILASDSTNYTARSLLASCYAAQGGVIIFQVLITAVTSSSSYNINTDPFGFTGAILPNPTAFVLSQMQLAVNSMALIPAAGLSSDMQFVQAMFINLYLLLQLEELLALLRAGTPWTAAQTALVVATLNSAIASNVSSTNPITELFSAVTTGITNTPGATQALQVQNFLTFFI
;
A
#
# COMPACT_ATOMS: atom_id res chain seq x y z
N MET A 1 41.29 67.34 21.28
CA MET A 1 40.49 66.52 20.32
C MET A 1 41.38 65.88 19.24
N LYS A 2 42.30 64.97 19.60
CA LYS A 2 43.16 64.26 18.62
C LYS A 2 43.61 62.85 19.06
N ARG A 3 42.93 62.22 20.04
CA ARG A 3 43.31 60.87 20.54
C ARG A 3 42.15 59.90 20.75
N LEU A 4 40.99 60.16 20.15
CA LEU A 4 39.82 59.26 20.23
C LEU A 4 39.46 58.60 18.89
N PHE A 5 40.25 58.79 17.83
CA PHE A 5 39.95 58.29 16.48
C PHE A 5 40.85 57.14 16.00
N SER A 6 41.88 56.76 16.77
CA SER A 6 42.77 55.65 16.41
C SER A 6 42.39 54.29 17.00
N LEU A 7 41.37 54.21 17.87
CA LEU A 7 40.92 52.93 18.43
C LEU A 7 39.77 52.27 17.64
N LEU A 8 39.19 52.97 16.65
CA LEU A 8 38.05 52.46 15.88
C LEU A 8 38.45 51.80 14.54
N ILE A 9 39.72 51.91 14.14
CA ILE A 9 40.22 51.34 12.87
C ILE A 9 40.99 50.02 13.09
N LEU A 10 41.31 49.68 14.34
CA LEU A 10 41.96 48.41 14.68
C LEU A 10 40.98 47.31 15.13
N PHE A 11 39.69 47.61 15.20
CA PHE A 11 38.63 46.62 15.49
C PHE A 11 37.99 46.03 14.21
N SER A 12 38.29 46.59 13.04
CA SER A 12 37.77 46.16 11.74
C SER A 12 38.69 45.20 10.97
N LEU A 13 39.80 44.74 11.59
CA LEU A 13 40.80 43.88 10.95
C LEU A 13 40.94 42.47 11.57
N LEU A 14 39.97 42.05 12.40
CA LEU A 14 39.95 40.71 13.01
C LEU A 14 38.73 39.84 12.61
N MET A 15 37.99 40.22 11.56
CA MET A 15 36.84 39.46 11.06
C MET A 15 37.06 38.98 9.62
N ASN A 16 38.20 38.34 9.37
CA ASN A 16 38.42 37.56 8.15
C ASN A 16 39.35 36.38 8.45
N THR A 17 38.78 35.29 8.98
CA THR A 17 39.16 33.90 8.64
C THR A 17 38.19 32.93 9.34
N LEU A 18 36.96 32.81 8.85
CA LEU A 18 36.19 31.56 8.90
C LEU A 18 35.22 31.58 7.72
N SER A 19 35.78 31.39 6.52
CA SER A 19 35.00 30.92 5.37
C SER A 19 34.63 29.45 5.60
N CYS A 20 33.68 29.22 6.49
CA CYS A 20 32.80 28.08 6.41
C CYS A 20 31.53 28.58 5.74
N SER A 21 31.53 28.64 4.41
CA SER A 21 30.31 28.77 3.61
C SER A 21 29.53 27.46 3.66
N GLY A 22 29.12 27.06 4.87
CA GLY A 22 28.06 26.11 5.11
C GLY A 22 26.89 26.93 5.58
N ASN A 23 25.96 27.20 4.68
CA ASN A 23 24.71 27.84 5.02
C ASN A 23 24.00 26.92 6.03
N ILE A 24 24.10 27.19 7.33
CA ILE A 24 23.45 26.35 8.37
C ILE A 24 21.93 26.33 8.14
N LEU A 25 21.39 27.35 7.46
CA LEU A 25 20.02 27.39 6.96
C LEU A 25 19.77 26.50 5.73
N SER A 26 20.77 26.15 4.92
CA SER A 26 20.61 25.12 3.87
C SER A 26 20.60 23.70 4.44
N SER A 27 21.25 23.44 5.59
CA SER A 27 21.06 22.17 6.31
C SER A 27 19.70 22.02 6.98
N PHE A 28 18.95 23.13 7.15
CA PHE A 28 17.52 23.07 7.48
C PHE A 28 16.61 22.97 6.24
N SER A 29 17.14 23.24 5.03
CA SER A 29 16.39 23.12 3.77
C SER A 29 16.34 21.69 3.23
N SER A 30 17.20 20.79 3.72
CA SER A 30 17.06 19.36 3.52
C SER A 30 16.06 18.80 4.54
N GLN A 31 14.79 19.22 4.45
CA GLN A 31 13.73 18.45 5.08
C GLN A 31 13.84 17.01 4.59
N ASN A 32 13.94 16.05 5.51
CA ASN A 32 14.05 14.63 5.19
C ASN A 32 12.92 14.24 4.22
N TYR A 33 13.23 13.83 2.98
CA TYR A 33 12.20 13.50 1.99
C TYR A 33 11.24 12.43 2.49
N GLN A 34 11.67 11.58 3.40
CA GLN A 34 10.83 10.57 4.03
C GLN A 34 9.82 11.22 4.97
N GLU A 35 10.27 12.13 5.86
CA GLU A 35 9.39 12.88 6.77
C GLU A 35 8.37 13.72 5.99
N GLN A 36 8.80 14.38 4.90
CA GLN A 36 7.88 15.10 4.03
C GLN A 36 6.87 14.18 3.34
N ALA A 37 7.29 12.98 2.92
CA ALA A 37 6.39 12.01 2.33
C ALA A 37 5.35 11.53 3.35
N GLU A 38 5.76 11.28 4.59
CA GLU A 38 4.86 10.91 5.69
C GLU A 38 3.84 12.04 5.99
N ILE A 39 4.30 13.30 6.01
CA ILE A 39 3.41 14.47 6.15
C ILE A 39 2.42 14.55 4.98
N ASP A 40 2.89 14.35 3.75
CA ASP A 40 2.01 14.32 2.58
C ASP A 40 0.97 13.20 2.68
N MET A 41 1.37 12.00 3.11
CA MET A 41 0.46 10.87 3.32
C MET A 41 -0.59 11.16 4.40
N GLN A 42 -0.20 11.81 5.51
CA GLN A 42 -1.12 12.24 6.56
C GLN A 42 -2.14 13.27 6.05
N ASN A 43 -1.73 14.14 5.12
CA ASN A 43 -2.59 15.13 4.48
C ASN A 43 -3.40 14.57 3.28
N GLY A 44 -3.29 13.27 2.97
CA GLY A 44 -3.95 12.65 1.82
C GLY A 44 -3.32 12.98 0.47
N ASN A 45 -2.15 13.63 0.44
CA ASN A 45 -1.43 14.03 -0.76
C ASN A 45 -0.54 12.88 -1.29
N TYR A 46 -1.13 11.72 -1.57
CA TYR A 46 -0.39 10.49 -1.91
C TYR A 46 0.46 10.60 -3.18
N SER A 47 0.08 11.45 -4.14
CA SER A 47 0.88 11.69 -5.36
C SER A 47 2.19 12.46 -5.05
N SER A 48 2.11 13.44 -4.15
CA SER A 48 3.29 14.18 -3.69
C SER A 48 4.20 13.30 -2.84
N ALA A 49 3.63 12.44 -1.98
CA ALA A 49 4.38 11.47 -1.20
C ALA A 49 5.10 10.45 -2.09
N GLN A 50 4.40 9.88 -3.08
CA GLN A 50 4.96 8.95 -4.07
C GLN A 50 6.20 9.56 -4.73
N THR A 51 6.11 10.78 -5.25
CA THR A 51 7.22 11.46 -5.93
C THR A 51 8.46 11.58 -5.03
N LYS A 52 8.27 11.82 -3.73
CA LYS A 52 9.37 11.93 -2.77
C LYS A 52 9.99 10.57 -2.44
N LEU A 53 9.15 9.54 -2.28
CA LEU A 53 9.60 8.16 -2.00
C LEU A 53 10.34 7.56 -3.19
N GLU A 54 9.90 7.81 -4.42
CA GLU A 54 10.60 7.41 -5.64
C GLU A 54 11.98 8.06 -5.74
N LYS A 55 12.12 9.35 -5.36
CA LYS A 55 13.44 10.02 -5.29
C LYS A 55 14.36 9.36 -4.28
N ILE A 56 13.85 8.95 -3.11
CA ILE A 56 14.64 8.21 -2.12
C ILE A 56 15.11 6.89 -2.73
N LEU A 57 14.21 6.12 -3.33
CA LEU A 57 14.52 4.80 -3.90
C LEU A 57 15.42 4.85 -5.13
N ALA A 58 15.44 5.97 -5.87
CA ALA A 58 16.39 6.20 -6.94
C ALA A 58 17.83 6.35 -6.41
N SER A 59 17.99 6.86 -5.19
CA SER A 59 19.30 7.01 -4.52
C SER A 59 19.68 5.80 -3.67
N ASP A 60 18.71 5.14 -3.05
CA ASP A 60 18.89 3.94 -2.23
C ASP A 60 17.72 2.97 -2.47
N SER A 61 17.92 2.05 -3.43
CA SER A 61 16.92 1.05 -3.77
C SER A 61 16.66 0.03 -2.66
N THR A 62 17.50 -0.01 -1.63
CA THR A 62 17.42 -0.94 -0.50
C THR A 62 16.75 -0.32 0.74
N ASN A 63 16.27 0.92 0.65
CA ASN A 63 15.46 1.54 1.70
C ASN A 63 14.06 0.89 1.73
N TYR A 64 13.94 -0.21 2.47
CA TYR A 64 12.71 -1.00 2.57
C TYR A 64 11.57 -0.25 3.27
N THR A 65 11.89 0.69 4.17
CA THR A 65 10.89 1.59 4.77
C THR A 65 10.25 2.47 3.71
N ALA A 66 11.06 3.16 2.90
CA ALA A 66 10.56 4.00 1.81
C ALA A 66 9.77 3.17 0.78
N ARG A 67 10.19 1.93 0.51
CA ARG A 67 9.49 1.01 -0.39
C ARG A 67 8.12 0.58 0.14
N SER A 68 8.02 0.32 1.44
CA SER A 68 6.74 0.00 2.12
C SER A 68 5.79 1.20 2.14
N LEU A 69 6.31 2.40 2.42
CA LEU A 69 5.53 3.64 2.33
C LEU A 69 5.06 3.91 0.89
N LEU A 70 5.90 3.61 -0.12
CA LEU A 70 5.54 3.76 -1.53
C LEU A 70 4.41 2.80 -1.90
N ALA A 71 4.47 1.55 -1.45
CA ALA A 71 3.39 0.59 -1.63
C ALA A 71 2.07 1.11 -1.02
N SER A 72 2.15 1.70 0.16
CA SER A 72 1.01 2.31 0.85
C SER A 72 0.45 3.52 0.09
N CYS A 73 1.30 4.32 -0.55
CA CYS A 73 0.86 5.42 -1.41
C CYS A 73 0.07 4.92 -2.61
N TYR A 74 0.56 3.87 -3.30
CA TYR A 74 -0.18 3.28 -4.42
C TYR A 74 -1.55 2.77 -3.97
N ALA A 75 -1.60 1.95 -2.91
CA ALA A 75 -2.87 1.45 -2.39
C ALA A 75 -3.84 2.58 -2.01
N ALA A 76 -3.34 3.62 -1.34
CA ALA A 76 -4.15 4.78 -0.95
C ALA A 76 -4.65 5.60 -2.14
N GLN A 77 -3.87 5.75 -3.22
CA GLN A 77 -4.36 6.33 -4.47
C GLN A 77 -5.50 5.51 -5.09
N GLY A 78 -5.47 4.19 -4.93
CA GLY A 78 -6.57 3.29 -5.27
C GLY A 78 -7.74 3.31 -4.28
N GLY A 79 -7.72 4.16 -3.25
CA GLY A 79 -8.75 4.23 -2.21
C GLY A 79 -8.67 3.12 -1.16
N VAL A 80 -7.57 2.35 -1.13
CA VAL A 80 -7.36 1.24 -0.18
C VAL A 80 -6.37 1.68 0.91
N ILE A 81 -6.91 2.18 2.02
CA ILE A 81 -6.13 2.57 3.20
C ILE A 81 -6.37 1.51 4.28
N ILE A 82 -5.37 0.67 4.58
CA ILE A 82 -5.50 -0.50 5.47
C ILE A 82 -6.21 -0.15 6.79
N PHE A 83 -5.82 0.94 7.45
CA PHE A 83 -6.44 1.35 8.71
C PHE A 83 -7.94 1.64 8.58
N GLN A 84 -8.35 2.33 7.52
CA GLN A 84 -9.77 2.61 7.25
C GLN A 84 -10.52 1.33 6.92
N VAL A 85 -9.95 0.45 6.09
CA VAL A 85 -10.53 -0.86 5.78
C VAL A 85 -10.74 -1.68 7.04
N LEU A 86 -9.76 -1.73 7.95
CA LEU A 86 -9.88 -2.46 9.21
C LEU A 86 -10.97 -1.89 10.13
N ILE A 87 -11.07 -0.56 10.25
CA ILE A 87 -12.14 0.08 11.02
C ILE A 87 -13.50 -0.24 10.42
N THR A 88 -13.66 -0.04 9.11
CA THR A 88 -14.92 -0.30 8.41
C THR A 88 -15.32 -1.77 8.55
N ALA A 89 -14.37 -2.70 8.43
CA ALA A 89 -14.59 -4.12 8.60
C ALA A 89 -15.13 -4.48 9.99
N VAL A 90 -14.57 -3.89 11.06
CA VAL A 90 -15.08 -4.08 12.43
C VAL A 90 -16.47 -3.50 12.60
N THR A 91 -16.78 -2.37 11.99
CA THR A 91 -18.12 -1.77 12.09
C THR A 91 -19.16 -2.52 11.25
N SER A 92 -18.77 -3.02 10.08
CA SER A 92 -19.65 -3.70 9.13
C SER A 92 -19.87 -5.18 9.48
N SER A 93 -19.00 -5.82 10.26
CA SER A 93 -19.12 -7.26 10.58
C SER A 93 -20.39 -7.64 11.33
N SER A 94 -21.09 -6.66 11.92
CA SER A 94 -22.40 -6.86 12.54
C SER A 94 -23.55 -6.97 11.53
N SER A 95 -23.37 -6.41 10.33
CA SER A 95 -24.39 -6.31 9.29
C SER A 95 -24.26 -7.37 8.20
N TYR A 96 -23.11 -8.04 8.11
CA TYR A 96 -22.82 -9.07 7.12
C TYR A 96 -22.36 -10.35 7.80
N ASN A 97 -22.95 -11.48 7.42
CA ASN A 97 -22.40 -12.78 7.78
C ASN A 97 -21.35 -13.16 6.74
N ILE A 98 -20.07 -13.04 7.11
CA ILE A 98 -18.92 -13.28 6.23
C ILE A 98 -18.96 -14.66 5.54
N ASN A 99 -19.50 -15.69 6.21
CA ASN A 99 -19.54 -17.04 5.68
C ASN A 99 -20.62 -17.25 4.63
N THR A 100 -21.69 -16.44 4.64
CA THR A 100 -22.82 -16.56 3.72
C THR A 100 -22.90 -15.42 2.71
N ASP A 101 -22.34 -14.26 3.03
CA ASP A 101 -22.29 -13.06 2.17
C ASP A 101 -20.91 -12.39 2.20
N PRO A 102 -19.85 -13.08 1.75
CA PRO A 102 -18.50 -12.53 1.72
C PRO A 102 -18.37 -11.35 0.73
N PHE A 103 -19.14 -11.34 -0.36
CA PHE A 103 -19.06 -10.28 -1.37
C PHE A 103 -19.89 -9.04 -1.02
N GLY A 104 -20.99 -9.17 -0.27
CA GLY A 104 -21.66 -8.02 0.35
C GLY A 104 -20.76 -7.36 1.40
N PHE A 105 -20.04 -8.17 2.20
CA PHE A 105 -19.07 -7.63 3.15
C PHE A 105 -17.89 -6.95 2.46
N THR A 106 -17.35 -7.54 1.39
CA THR A 106 -16.26 -6.94 0.60
C THR A 106 -16.67 -5.59 0.02
N GLY A 107 -17.86 -5.49 -0.58
CA GLY A 107 -18.36 -4.25 -1.17
C GLY A 107 -18.67 -3.15 -0.14
N ALA A 108 -18.80 -3.51 1.13
CA ALA A 108 -18.97 -2.56 2.23
C ALA A 108 -17.66 -1.97 2.75
N ILE A 109 -16.52 -2.65 2.52
CA ILE A 109 -15.22 -2.29 3.13
C ILE A 109 -14.18 -1.86 2.09
N LEU A 110 -14.37 -2.19 0.81
CA LEU A 110 -13.46 -1.88 -0.28
C LEU A 110 -14.10 -0.92 -1.31
N PRO A 111 -13.28 -0.13 -2.01
CA PRO A 111 -13.75 0.67 -3.14
C PRO A 111 -14.19 -0.24 -4.30
N ASN A 112 -15.09 0.25 -5.15
CA ASN A 112 -15.50 -0.47 -6.35
C ASN A 112 -14.29 -0.80 -7.25
N PRO A 113 -14.14 -2.05 -7.73
CA PRO A 113 -12.95 -2.48 -8.47
C PRO A 113 -12.95 -1.92 -9.90
N THR A 114 -12.44 -0.70 -10.06
CA THR A 114 -12.16 -0.11 -11.38
C THR A 114 -10.76 -0.48 -11.85
N ALA A 115 -10.51 -0.36 -13.16
CA ALA A 115 -9.17 -0.58 -13.72
C ALA A 115 -8.08 0.27 -13.03
N PHE A 116 -8.42 1.50 -12.63
CA PHE A 116 -7.50 2.35 -11.87
C PHE A 116 -7.19 1.77 -10.49
N VAL A 117 -8.21 1.41 -9.70
CA VAL A 117 -8.05 0.80 -8.37
C VAL A 117 -7.21 -0.48 -8.44
N LEU A 118 -7.52 -1.36 -9.39
CA LEU A 118 -6.79 -2.61 -9.60
C LEU A 118 -5.33 -2.36 -9.99
N SER A 119 -5.06 -1.38 -10.86
CA SER A 119 -3.68 -1.03 -11.24
C SER A 119 -2.87 -0.49 -10.06
N GLN A 120 -3.48 0.33 -9.21
CA GLN A 120 -2.85 0.89 -8.01
C GLN A 120 -2.55 -0.19 -6.97
N MET A 121 -3.50 -1.11 -6.75
CA MET A 121 -3.27 -2.25 -5.86
C MET A 121 -2.20 -3.21 -6.39
N GLN A 122 -2.13 -3.41 -7.71
CA GLN A 122 -1.05 -4.19 -8.32
C GLN A 122 0.31 -3.53 -8.09
N LEU A 123 0.42 -2.21 -8.24
CA LEU A 123 1.65 -1.47 -7.93
C LEU A 123 2.03 -1.57 -6.45
N ALA A 124 1.06 -1.52 -5.54
CA ALA A 124 1.28 -1.71 -4.11
C ALA A 124 1.87 -3.10 -3.80
N VAL A 125 1.24 -4.17 -4.31
CA VAL A 125 1.69 -5.56 -4.15
C VAL A 125 3.10 -5.74 -4.74
N ASN A 126 3.31 -5.26 -5.97
CA ASN A 126 4.61 -5.36 -6.65
C ASN A 126 5.71 -4.60 -5.90
N SER A 127 5.41 -3.42 -5.33
CA SER A 127 6.39 -2.66 -4.54
C SER A 127 6.81 -3.41 -3.28
N MET A 128 5.87 -4.03 -2.56
CA MET A 128 6.19 -4.88 -1.39
C MET A 128 6.97 -6.14 -1.78
N ALA A 129 6.68 -6.75 -2.93
CA ALA A 129 7.37 -7.93 -3.42
C ALA A 129 8.86 -7.70 -3.72
N LEU A 130 9.27 -6.43 -3.90
CA LEU A 130 10.67 -6.05 -4.10
C LEU A 130 11.47 -5.98 -2.78
N ILE A 131 10.83 -6.14 -1.62
CA ILE A 131 11.53 -6.27 -0.33
C ILE A 131 11.88 -7.76 -0.12
N PRO A 132 13.17 -8.14 0.02
CA PRO A 132 13.55 -9.52 0.28
C PRO A 132 13.04 -9.97 1.65
N ALA A 133 12.77 -11.26 1.81
CA ALA A 133 12.19 -11.81 3.06
C ALA A 133 13.01 -11.44 4.32
N ALA A 134 14.35 -11.41 4.22
CA ALA A 134 15.24 -11.02 5.31
C ALA A 134 15.16 -9.52 5.69
N GLY A 135 14.61 -8.67 4.80
CA GLY A 135 14.42 -7.24 5.01
C GLY A 135 13.00 -6.86 5.46
N LEU A 136 12.07 -7.81 5.51
CA LEU A 136 10.70 -7.57 5.95
C LEU A 136 10.61 -7.59 7.49
N SER A 137 10.31 -6.45 8.10
CA SER A 137 9.85 -6.41 9.49
C SER A 137 8.47 -7.07 9.64
N SER A 138 8.05 -7.39 10.87
CA SER A 138 6.71 -7.94 11.15
C SER A 138 5.59 -7.06 10.57
N ASP A 139 5.73 -5.75 10.71
CA ASP A 139 4.72 -4.79 10.23
C ASP A 139 4.68 -4.75 8.70
N MET A 140 5.85 -4.86 8.04
CA MET A 140 5.91 -4.96 6.58
C MET A 140 5.34 -6.28 6.07
N GLN A 141 5.54 -7.40 6.78
CA GLN A 141 4.91 -8.68 6.44
C GLN A 141 3.39 -8.58 6.55
N PHE A 142 2.89 -7.96 7.62
CA PHE A 142 1.47 -7.70 7.78
C PHE A 142 0.90 -6.84 6.65
N VAL A 143 1.56 -5.71 6.33
CA VAL A 143 1.14 -4.81 5.24
C VAL A 143 1.17 -5.52 3.89
N GLN A 144 2.22 -6.30 3.60
CA GLN A 144 2.34 -7.08 2.37
C GLN A 144 1.17 -8.07 2.23
N ALA A 145 0.91 -8.85 3.27
CA ALA A 145 -0.17 -9.84 3.27
C ALA A 145 -1.55 -9.17 3.14
N MET A 146 -1.76 -8.04 3.83
CA MET A 146 -2.99 -7.26 3.67
C MET A 146 -3.17 -6.76 2.23
N PHE A 147 -2.14 -6.20 1.58
CA PHE A 147 -2.28 -5.78 0.19
C PHE A 147 -2.57 -6.94 -0.76
N ILE A 148 -1.92 -8.09 -0.58
CA ILE A 148 -2.21 -9.29 -1.38
C ILE A 148 -3.67 -9.73 -1.19
N ASN A 149 -4.13 -9.83 0.05
CA ASN A 149 -5.50 -10.27 0.37
C ASN A 149 -6.55 -9.28 -0.15
N LEU A 150 -6.38 -7.99 0.08
CA LEU A 150 -7.32 -6.97 -0.41
C LEU A 150 -7.31 -6.87 -1.94
N TYR A 151 -6.16 -7.06 -2.58
CA TYR A 151 -6.08 -7.10 -4.03
C TYR A 151 -6.82 -8.32 -4.60
N LEU A 152 -6.66 -9.50 -4.01
CA LEU A 152 -7.44 -10.68 -4.41
C LEU A 152 -8.94 -10.42 -4.31
N LEU A 153 -9.40 -9.84 -3.20
CA LEU A 153 -10.82 -9.55 -2.99
C LEU A 153 -11.37 -8.61 -4.08
N LEU A 154 -10.65 -7.53 -4.39
CA LEU A 154 -11.01 -6.61 -5.49
C LEU A 154 -11.08 -7.32 -6.85
N GLN A 155 -10.13 -8.21 -7.14
CA GLN A 155 -10.15 -8.97 -8.39
C GLN A 155 -11.35 -9.93 -8.45
N LEU A 156 -11.68 -10.59 -7.34
CA LEU A 156 -12.84 -11.49 -7.27
C LEU A 156 -14.15 -10.72 -7.42
N GLU A 157 -14.27 -9.52 -6.85
CA GLU A 157 -15.41 -8.64 -7.06
C GLU A 157 -15.55 -8.18 -8.52
N GLU A 158 -14.43 -7.82 -9.16
CA GLU A 158 -14.42 -7.48 -10.59
C GLU A 158 -14.96 -8.66 -11.41
N LEU A 159 -14.43 -9.86 -11.16
CA LEU A 159 -14.85 -11.07 -11.87
C LEU A 159 -16.32 -11.41 -11.63
N LEU A 160 -16.82 -11.23 -10.41
CA LEU A 160 -18.23 -11.43 -10.08
C LEU A 160 -19.12 -10.42 -10.83
N ALA A 161 -18.71 -9.15 -10.89
CA ALA A 161 -19.42 -8.13 -11.66
C ALA A 161 -19.45 -8.45 -13.16
N LEU A 162 -18.34 -8.92 -13.72
CA LEU A 162 -18.27 -9.38 -15.13
C LEU A 162 -19.20 -10.57 -15.39
N LEU A 163 -19.22 -11.56 -14.49
CA LEU A 163 -20.13 -12.70 -14.62
C LEU A 163 -21.61 -12.28 -14.57
N ARG A 164 -21.97 -11.39 -13.64
CA ARG A 164 -23.33 -10.82 -13.55
C ARG A 164 -23.72 -10.04 -14.81
N ALA A 165 -22.76 -9.41 -15.47
CA ALA A 165 -22.95 -8.74 -16.75
C ALA A 165 -22.93 -9.70 -17.97
N GLY A 166 -22.77 -11.01 -17.76
CA GLY A 166 -22.67 -12.00 -18.83
C GLY A 166 -21.38 -11.91 -19.64
N THR A 167 -20.34 -11.25 -19.11
CA THR A 167 -19.06 -11.06 -19.79
C THR A 167 -18.11 -12.23 -19.47
N PRO A 168 -17.48 -12.86 -20.49
CA PRO A 168 -16.56 -13.97 -20.27
C PRO A 168 -15.25 -13.49 -19.64
N TRP A 169 -14.60 -14.38 -18.90
CA TRP A 169 -13.29 -14.12 -18.32
C TRP A 169 -12.19 -14.27 -19.36
N THR A 170 -11.22 -13.36 -19.35
CA THR A 170 -10.02 -13.52 -20.18
C THR A 170 -9.02 -14.46 -19.51
N ALA A 171 -8.20 -15.17 -20.31
CA ALA A 171 -7.14 -16.02 -19.78
C ALA A 171 -6.13 -15.25 -18.91
N ALA A 172 -5.87 -13.98 -19.24
CA ALA A 172 -4.99 -13.10 -18.48
C ALA A 172 -5.56 -12.78 -17.07
N GLN A 173 -6.85 -12.45 -16.99
CA GLN A 173 -7.53 -12.22 -15.71
C GLN A 173 -7.51 -13.48 -14.83
N THR A 174 -7.83 -14.63 -15.42
CA THR A 174 -7.79 -15.92 -14.71
C THR A 174 -6.40 -16.25 -14.17
N ALA A 175 -5.36 -16.11 -15.01
CA ALA A 175 -3.98 -16.38 -14.59
C ALA A 175 -3.54 -15.45 -13.45
N LEU A 176 -3.91 -14.17 -13.55
CA LEU A 176 -3.59 -13.17 -12.54
C LEU A 176 -4.29 -13.49 -11.20
N VAL A 177 -5.59 -13.77 -11.20
CA VAL A 177 -6.34 -14.12 -9.97
C VAL A 177 -5.80 -15.39 -9.32
N VAL A 178 -5.49 -16.40 -10.12
CA VAL A 178 -4.89 -17.65 -9.62
C VAL A 178 -3.51 -17.39 -9.00
N ALA A 179 -2.68 -16.55 -9.61
CA ALA A 179 -1.38 -16.17 -9.06
C ALA A 179 -1.52 -15.40 -7.74
N THR A 180 -2.45 -14.43 -7.67
CA THR A 180 -2.73 -13.68 -6.44
C THR A 180 -3.28 -14.61 -5.35
N LEU A 181 -4.21 -15.50 -5.68
CA LEU A 181 -4.79 -16.47 -4.74
C LEU A 181 -3.71 -17.36 -4.10
N ASN A 182 -2.79 -17.89 -4.92
CA ASN A 182 -1.69 -18.71 -4.40
C ASN A 182 -0.74 -17.90 -3.51
N SER A 183 -0.47 -16.65 -3.87
CA SER A 183 0.33 -15.74 -3.03
C SER A 183 -0.38 -15.45 -1.71
N ALA A 184 -1.69 -15.25 -1.75
CA ALA A 184 -2.52 -14.94 -0.60
C ALA A 184 -2.58 -16.12 0.39
N ILE A 185 -2.76 -17.34 -0.11
CA ILE A 185 -2.75 -18.58 0.70
C ILE A 185 -1.39 -18.77 1.37
N ALA A 186 -0.30 -18.40 0.70
CA ALA A 186 1.05 -18.47 1.26
C ALA A 186 1.33 -17.36 2.29
N SER A 187 0.73 -16.18 2.13
CA SER A 187 0.84 -15.05 3.06
C SER A 187 -0.13 -15.23 4.25
N ASN A 188 0.20 -16.13 5.17
CA ASN A 188 -0.58 -16.33 6.39
C ASN A 188 -0.50 -15.08 7.30
N VAL A 189 -1.65 -14.47 7.58
CA VAL A 189 -1.77 -13.44 8.65
C VAL A 189 -2.42 -14.11 9.85
N SER A 190 -1.67 -14.27 10.95
CA SER A 190 -2.17 -14.93 12.17
C SER A 190 -3.07 -14.03 13.03
N SER A 191 -3.53 -12.89 12.52
CA SER A 191 -4.37 -11.96 13.27
C SER A 191 -5.82 -12.43 13.23
N THR A 192 -6.54 -12.37 14.36
CA THR A 192 -7.99 -12.58 14.40
C THR A 192 -8.70 -11.25 14.13
N ASN A 193 -8.93 -10.91 12.87
CA ASN A 193 -9.76 -9.77 12.48
C ASN A 193 -10.78 -10.15 11.39
N PRO A 194 -11.83 -9.34 11.16
CA PRO A 194 -12.86 -9.68 10.16
C PRO A 194 -12.33 -9.82 8.72
N ILE A 195 -11.22 -9.15 8.36
CA ILE A 195 -10.59 -9.32 7.04
C ILE A 195 -9.95 -10.69 6.91
N THR A 196 -9.25 -11.16 7.94
CA THR A 196 -8.65 -12.50 7.93
C THR A 196 -9.71 -13.60 7.93
N GLU A 197 -10.85 -13.38 8.59
CA GLU A 197 -12.00 -14.29 8.53
C GLU A 197 -12.61 -14.30 7.13
N LEU A 198 -12.84 -13.12 6.53
CA LEU A 198 -13.31 -12.98 5.15
C LEU A 198 -12.40 -13.71 4.17
N PHE A 199 -11.10 -13.48 4.28
CA PHE A 199 -10.12 -14.13 3.44
C PHE A 199 -10.19 -15.65 3.59
N SER A 200 -10.20 -16.16 4.84
CA SER A 200 -10.31 -17.59 5.10
C SER A 200 -11.59 -18.20 4.53
N ALA A 201 -12.73 -17.53 4.68
CA ALA A 201 -14.01 -17.96 4.14
C ALA A 201 -13.97 -18.05 2.61
N VAL A 202 -13.43 -17.02 1.94
CA VAL A 202 -13.30 -16.99 0.47
C VAL A 202 -12.34 -18.05 -0.04
N THR A 203 -11.12 -18.16 0.51
CA THR A 203 -10.14 -19.15 0.03
C THR A 203 -10.55 -20.58 0.32
N THR A 204 -11.18 -20.82 1.47
CA THR A 204 -11.74 -22.14 1.81
C THR A 204 -12.90 -22.49 0.89
N GLY A 205 -13.79 -21.53 0.64
CA GLY A 205 -14.91 -21.67 -0.30
C GLY A 205 -14.43 -22.03 -1.70
N ILE A 206 -13.44 -21.32 -2.23
CA ILE A 206 -12.80 -21.63 -3.52
C ILE A 206 -12.19 -23.04 -3.50
N THR A 207 -11.36 -23.35 -2.49
CA THR A 207 -10.63 -24.62 -2.42
C THR A 207 -11.57 -25.84 -2.34
N ASN A 208 -12.70 -25.68 -1.65
CA ASN A 208 -13.72 -26.73 -1.50
C ASN A 208 -14.69 -26.81 -2.68
N THR A 209 -14.67 -25.84 -3.59
CA THR A 209 -15.54 -25.88 -4.77
C THR A 209 -14.99 -26.90 -5.78
N PRO A 210 -15.86 -27.76 -6.37
CA PRO A 210 -15.44 -28.70 -7.40
C PRO A 210 -14.83 -28.01 -8.62
N GLY A 211 -13.72 -28.54 -9.14
CA GLY A 211 -13.10 -28.06 -10.38
C GLY A 211 -11.81 -28.81 -10.68
N ALA A 212 -11.59 -29.16 -11.95
CA ALA A 212 -10.38 -29.87 -12.40
C ALA A 212 -9.11 -28.99 -12.32
N THR A 213 -9.27 -27.67 -12.25
CA THR A 213 -8.19 -26.68 -12.13
C THR A 213 -8.59 -25.60 -11.13
N GLN A 214 -7.62 -24.93 -10.52
CA GLN A 214 -7.89 -23.82 -9.57
C GLN A 214 -8.67 -22.67 -10.23
N ALA A 215 -8.42 -22.41 -11.52
CA ALA A 215 -9.21 -21.47 -12.30
C ALA A 215 -10.70 -21.84 -12.34
N LEU A 216 -11.00 -23.12 -12.59
CA LEU A 216 -12.37 -23.62 -12.62
C LEU A 216 -13.00 -23.61 -11.22
N GLN A 217 -12.23 -23.85 -10.16
CA GLN A 217 -12.70 -23.72 -8.78
C GLN A 217 -13.13 -22.28 -8.46
N VAL A 218 -12.31 -21.29 -8.83
CA VAL A 218 -12.66 -19.86 -8.67
C VAL A 218 -13.94 -19.52 -9.45
N GLN A 219 -14.04 -19.96 -10.70
CA GLN A 219 -15.22 -19.73 -11.53
C GLN A 219 -16.50 -20.33 -10.94
N ASN A 220 -16.44 -21.61 -10.56
CA ASN A 220 -17.57 -22.30 -9.97
C ASN A 220 -17.96 -21.68 -8.62
N PHE A 221 -16.98 -21.22 -7.83
CA PHE A 221 -17.24 -20.56 -6.56
C PHE A 221 -17.99 -19.25 -6.76
N LEU A 222 -17.52 -18.39 -7.67
CA LEU A 222 -18.17 -17.12 -7.99
C LEU A 222 -19.57 -17.29 -8.60
N THR A 223 -19.81 -18.40 -9.31
CA THR A 223 -21.12 -18.70 -9.89
C THR A 223 -22.21 -18.88 -8.83
N PHE A 224 -21.88 -19.27 -7.60
CA PHE A 224 -22.85 -19.35 -6.50
C PHE A 224 -23.42 -17.99 -6.06
N PHE A 225 -22.79 -16.88 -6.47
CA PHE A 225 -23.14 -15.52 -6.04
C PHE A 225 -23.75 -14.65 -7.16
N ILE A 226 -24.10 -15.26 -8.28
CA ILE A 226 -24.86 -14.65 -9.39
C ILE A 226 -26.34 -14.96 -9.19
#